data_AF-A0AAE3LI49-F1
#
_entry.id   AF-A0AAE3LI49-F1
#
_cell.length_a   1.000
_cell.length_b   1.000
_cell.length_c   1.000
_cell.angle_alpha   90.00
_cell.angle_beta   90.00
_cell.angle_gamma   90.00
#
_symmetry.space_group_name_H-M   'P 1'
#
loop_
_entity.id
_entity.type
_entity.pdbx_description
1 polymer ?
#
loop_
_entity_poly.entity_id
_entity_poly.type
_entity_poly.pdbx_seq_one_letter_code
_entity_poly.pdbx_strand_id
1 'polypeptide(L)'
;MPVIECDESSARERLEAAGIGIEPGNTDHERWRAHHGGASAVAYEGKVVVQGEDPERLAGLLREDGGRAHIYFDGASRGNPGPAAVGWVILTGDGIVSEGGERIGTATNNRAEYEGLIKALEVAADYGFEEVRIRSDSELLVKQIRGEWNTNDPDLRERRVRARELLTGFGSWSIEHVPRELNERADELANDALDND
;
A
#
# COMPACT_ATOMS: atom_id res chain seq x y z
N MET A 1 2.90 -14.77 -14.05
CA MET A 1 1.59 -14.62 -14.70
C MET A 1 0.55 -15.31 -13.83
N PRO A 2 -0.08 -14.59 -12.89
CA PRO A 2 -1.14 -15.13 -12.06
C PRO A 2 -2.35 -15.57 -12.89
N VAL A 3 -2.97 -16.68 -12.48
CA VAL A 3 -4.29 -17.11 -12.94
C VAL A 3 -5.18 -17.13 -11.73
N ILE A 4 -6.21 -16.29 -11.73
CA ILE A 4 -7.18 -16.19 -10.65
C ILE A 4 -8.44 -16.93 -11.07
N GLU A 5 -8.76 -18.01 -10.38
CA GLU A 5 -10.01 -18.74 -10.56
C GLU A 5 -11.12 -17.96 -9.85
N CYS A 6 -12.02 -17.35 -10.62
CA CYS A 6 -13.11 -16.50 -10.12
C CYS A 6 -14.18 -16.28 -11.19
N ASP A 7 -15.39 -15.93 -10.77
CA ASP A 7 -16.45 -15.49 -11.69
C ASP A 7 -16.05 -14.18 -12.41
N GLU A 8 -16.18 -14.16 -13.73
CA GLU A 8 -15.76 -13.01 -14.54
C GLU A 8 -16.59 -11.75 -14.29
N SER A 9 -17.83 -11.87 -13.83
CA SER A 9 -18.71 -10.73 -13.55
C SER A 9 -18.35 -10.11 -12.20
N SER A 10 -18.15 -10.94 -11.17
CA SER A 10 -17.66 -10.48 -9.87
C SER A 10 -16.26 -9.86 -9.98
N ALA A 11 -15.37 -10.45 -10.77
CA ALA A 11 -14.05 -9.88 -11.04
C ALA A 11 -14.13 -8.50 -11.74
N ARG A 12 -15.04 -8.36 -12.70
CA ARG A 12 -15.31 -7.07 -13.36
C ARG A 12 -15.81 -6.02 -12.36
N GLU A 13 -16.79 -6.37 -11.53
CA GLU A 13 -17.36 -5.45 -10.53
C GLU A 13 -16.30 -4.97 -9.53
N ARG A 14 -15.39 -5.85 -9.10
CA ARG A 14 -14.27 -5.47 -8.21
C ARG A 14 -13.33 -4.46 -8.88
N LEU A 15 -12.96 -4.68 -10.14
CA LEU A 15 -12.12 -3.73 -10.89
C LEU A 15 -12.84 -2.39 -11.11
N GLU A 16 -14.11 -2.40 -11.47
CA GLU A 16 -14.91 -1.17 -11.64
C GLU A 16 -15.06 -0.41 -10.30
N ALA A 17 -15.25 -1.12 -9.18
CA ALA A 17 -15.29 -0.52 -7.85
C ALA A 17 -13.94 0.11 -7.44
N ALA A 18 -12.83 -0.45 -7.92
CA ALA A 18 -11.49 0.13 -7.81
C ALA A 18 -11.23 1.28 -8.82
N GLY A 19 -12.22 1.66 -9.62
CA GLY A 19 -12.11 2.72 -10.62
C GLY A 19 -11.33 2.32 -11.88
N ILE A 20 -11.09 1.04 -12.10
CA ILE A 20 -10.35 0.52 -13.25
C ILE A 20 -11.30 0.34 -14.43
N GLY A 21 -10.91 0.89 -15.58
CA GLY A 21 -11.67 0.80 -16.81
C GLY A 21 -11.68 -0.62 -17.40
N ILE A 22 -12.84 -1.03 -17.89
CA ILE A 22 -13.06 -2.33 -18.53
C ILE A 22 -13.23 -2.15 -20.04
N GLU A 23 -12.46 -2.91 -20.81
CA GLU A 23 -12.48 -2.97 -22.26
C GLU A 23 -13.11 -4.29 -22.75
N PRO A 24 -13.70 -4.32 -23.96
CA PRO A 24 -14.14 -5.58 -24.56
C PRO A 24 -12.96 -6.52 -24.84
N GLY A 25 -13.24 -7.83 -24.83
CA GLY A 25 -12.28 -8.84 -25.28
C GLY A 25 -11.89 -8.67 -26.75
N ASN A 26 -10.68 -9.10 -27.11
CA ASN A 26 -10.22 -9.08 -28.49
C ASN A 26 -10.72 -10.30 -29.30
N THR A 27 -11.18 -11.34 -28.62
CA THR A 27 -11.64 -12.60 -29.23
C THR A 27 -12.94 -13.06 -28.57
N ASP A 28 -13.68 -13.98 -29.22
CA ASP A 28 -14.95 -14.53 -28.69
C ASP A 28 -14.77 -15.30 -27.36
N HIS A 29 -13.54 -15.71 -27.05
CA HIS A 29 -13.20 -16.40 -25.81
C HIS A 29 -12.85 -15.44 -24.67
N GLU A 30 -12.52 -14.19 -24.99
CA GLU A 30 -12.19 -13.15 -24.02
C GLU A 30 -13.47 -12.40 -23.61
N ARG A 31 -13.83 -12.47 -22.33
CA ARG A 31 -15.02 -11.81 -21.79
C ARG A 31 -14.82 -10.30 -21.68
N TRP A 32 -13.67 -9.88 -21.16
CA TRP A 32 -13.27 -8.48 -21.02
C TRP A 32 -11.76 -8.37 -20.78
N ARG A 33 -11.24 -7.14 -20.89
CA ARG A 33 -9.84 -6.78 -20.60
C ARG A 33 -9.79 -5.57 -19.69
N ALA A 34 -8.75 -5.45 -18.88
CA ALA A 34 -8.51 -4.28 -18.03
C ALA A 34 -7.00 -4.01 -17.94
N HIS A 35 -6.65 -2.74 -17.70
CA HIS A 35 -5.26 -2.28 -17.61
C HIS A 35 -5.07 -1.41 -16.37
N HIS A 36 -4.09 -1.74 -15.53
CA HIS A 36 -3.74 -0.98 -14.33
C HIS A 36 -2.29 -1.23 -13.93
N GLY A 37 -1.57 -0.18 -13.51
CA GLY A 37 -0.20 -0.30 -12.97
C GLY A 37 0.81 -1.04 -13.87
N GLY A 38 0.74 -0.87 -15.19
CA GLY A 38 1.64 -1.59 -16.12
C GLY A 38 1.31 -3.08 -16.31
N ALA A 39 0.19 -3.55 -15.74
CA ALA A 39 -0.35 -4.88 -15.94
C ALA A 39 -1.67 -4.86 -16.72
N SER A 40 -2.02 -6.01 -17.29
CA SER A 40 -3.27 -6.28 -17.97
C SER A 40 -3.93 -7.53 -17.41
N ALA A 41 -5.23 -7.47 -17.19
CA ALA A 41 -6.09 -8.60 -16.86
C ALA A 41 -6.95 -8.97 -18.08
N VAL A 42 -7.04 -10.26 -18.38
CA VAL A 42 -7.89 -10.80 -19.44
C VAL A 42 -8.78 -11.88 -18.86
N ALA A 43 -10.10 -11.68 -18.92
CA ALA A 43 -11.08 -12.62 -18.38
C ALA A 43 -11.51 -13.64 -19.41
N TYR A 44 -11.61 -14.88 -18.94
CA TYR A 44 -12.21 -16.02 -19.62
C TYR A 44 -13.33 -16.56 -18.72
N GLU A 45 -14.09 -17.52 -19.22
CA GLU A 45 -15.08 -18.21 -18.40
C GLU A 45 -14.41 -18.87 -17.18
N GLY A 46 -14.81 -18.45 -15.97
CA GLY A 46 -14.36 -18.98 -14.69
C GLY A 46 -12.96 -18.57 -14.24
N LYS A 47 -12.24 -17.71 -14.99
CA LYS A 47 -10.90 -17.26 -14.59
C LYS A 47 -10.46 -15.94 -15.21
N VAL A 48 -9.51 -15.28 -14.55
CA VAL A 48 -8.81 -14.10 -15.06
C VAL A 48 -7.30 -14.35 -15.10
N VAL A 49 -6.68 -14.06 -16.25
CA VAL A 49 -5.22 -14.16 -16.43
C VAL A 49 -4.63 -12.76 -16.34
N VAL A 50 -3.62 -12.58 -15.48
CA VAL A 50 -2.94 -11.29 -15.28
C VAL A 50 -1.48 -11.38 -15.72
N GLN A 51 -1.04 -10.39 -16.50
CA GLN A 51 0.32 -10.29 -17.04
C GLN A 51 0.79 -8.84 -17.10
N GLY A 52 2.10 -8.62 -17.18
CA GLY A 52 2.70 -7.29 -17.27
C GLY A 52 3.81 -7.08 -16.25
N GLU A 53 4.15 -5.81 -16.00
CA GLU A 53 5.27 -5.43 -15.13
C GLU A 53 4.97 -5.65 -13.64
N ASP A 54 3.75 -5.33 -13.19
CA ASP A 54 3.30 -5.50 -11.79
C ASP A 54 1.95 -6.26 -11.73
N PRO A 55 1.95 -7.58 -12.02
CA PRO A 55 0.73 -8.35 -12.09
C PRO A 55 0.05 -8.55 -10.71
N GLU A 56 0.78 -8.40 -9.60
CA GLU A 56 0.20 -8.60 -8.26
C GLU A 56 -0.76 -7.47 -7.88
N ARG A 57 -0.56 -6.26 -8.40
CA ARG A 57 -1.49 -5.13 -8.17
C ARG A 57 -2.89 -5.43 -8.69
N LEU A 58 -3.00 -5.95 -9.91
CA LEU A 58 -4.29 -6.39 -10.46
C LEU A 58 -4.77 -7.70 -9.82
N ALA A 59 -3.87 -8.65 -9.55
CA ALA A 59 -4.26 -9.92 -8.95
C ALA A 59 -4.84 -9.75 -7.54
N GLY A 60 -4.33 -8.81 -6.73
CA GLY A 60 -4.87 -8.46 -5.42
C GLY A 60 -6.34 -8.04 -5.48
N LEU A 61 -6.66 -7.11 -6.38
CA LEU A 61 -8.02 -6.60 -6.61
C LEU A 61 -9.02 -7.66 -7.10
N LEU A 62 -8.52 -8.75 -7.71
CA LEU A 62 -9.34 -9.81 -8.29
C LEU A 62 -9.65 -10.95 -7.32
N ARG A 63 -8.88 -11.08 -6.22
CA ARG A 63 -9.07 -12.10 -5.19
C ARG A 63 -10.33 -11.79 -4.36
N GLU A 64 -11.10 -12.82 -3.99
CA GLU A 64 -12.40 -12.61 -3.34
C GLU A 64 -12.33 -12.01 -1.93
N ASP A 65 -11.25 -12.28 -1.19
CA ASP A 65 -11.10 -11.86 0.20
C ASP A 65 -10.24 -10.59 0.36
N GLY A 66 -9.85 -9.93 -0.74
CA GLY A 66 -8.89 -8.80 -0.77
C GLY A 66 -7.48 -9.12 -0.24
N GLY A 67 -7.31 -10.24 0.46
CA GLY A 67 -6.05 -10.66 1.07
C GLY A 67 -5.66 -9.86 2.30
N ARG A 68 -4.62 -10.36 2.96
CA ARG A 68 -3.98 -9.70 4.10
C ARG A 68 -2.56 -9.29 3.76
N ALA A 69 -2.20 -8.07 4.10
CA ALA A 69 -0.84 -7.57 4.02
C ALA A 69 -0.25 -7.20 5.39
N HIS A 70 1.05 -7.41 5.53
CA HIS A 70 1.88 -6.78 6.55
C HIS A 70 2.55 -5.55 5.94
N ILE A 71 2.44 -4.42 6.63
CA ILE A 71 2.96 -3.13 6.18
C ILE A 71 4.07 -2.70 7.13
N TYR A 72 5.21 -2.35 6.54
CA TYR A 72 6.33 -1.70 7.18
C TYR A 72 6.55 -0.37 6.49
N PHE A 73 6.91 0.65 7.26
CA PHE A 73 7.22 1.97 6.74
C PHE A 73 8.22 2.64 7.64
N ASP A 74 8.97 3.59 7.10
CA ASP A 74 9.82 4.48 7.87
C ASP A 74 9.92 5.85 7.19
N GLY A 75 10.25 6.86 7.98
CA GLY A 75 10.52 8.22 7.53
C GLY A 75 11.93 8.67 7.90
N ALA A 76 12.69 9.13 6.92
CA ALA A 76 14.03 9.65 7.12
C ALA A 76 14.06 11.17 6.93
N SER A 77 14.81 11.89 7.77
CA SER A 77 15.03 13.34 7.63
C SER A 77 16.46 13.75 8.02
N ARG A 78 17.19 14.40 7.11
CA ARG A 78 18.53 14.99 7.34
C ARG A 78 18.41 16.37 8.00
N GLY A 79 17.92 16.40 9.24
CA GLY A 79 17.62 17.63 10.00
C GLY A 79 16.22 17.61 10.60
N ASN A 80 15.84 18.63 11.37
CA ASN A 80 14.52 18.70 12.01
C ASN A 80 13.97 20.14 12.05
N PRO A 81 13.52 20.72 10.91
CA PRO A 81 13.31 20.06 9.61
C PRO A 81 14.56 19.99 8.71
N GLY A 82 14.56 19.09 7.73
CA GLY A 82 15.59 18.94 6.70
C GLY A 82 15.11 18.13 5.49
N PRO A 83 15.97 17.87 4.49
CA PRO A 83 15.64 16.97 3.38
C PRO A 83 15.14 15.62 3.90
N ALA A 84 13.99 15.18 3.41
CA ALA A 84 13.29 14.02 3.94
C ALA A 84 12.76 13.09 2.84
N ALA A 85 12.60 11.83 3.21
CA ALA A 85 12.06 10.76 2.37
C ALA A 85 11.28 9.76 3.22
N VAL A 86 10.59 8.87 2.51
CA VAL A 86 9.84 7.76 3.11
C VAL A 86 10.25 6.46 2.45
N GLY A 87 10.13 5.36 3.18
CA GLY A 87 10.32 4.00 2.68
C GLY A 87 9.16 3.13 3.13
N TRP A 88 8.79 2.14 2.32
CA TRP A 88 7.74 1.19 2.64
C TRP A 88 8.04 -0.21 2.13
N VAL A 89 7.49 -1.21 2.82
CA VAL A 89 7.47 -2.61 2.40
C VAL A 89 6.09 -3.19 2.70
N ILE A 90 5.48 -3.80 1.70
CA ILE A 90 4.20 -4.48 1.79
C ILE A 90 4.44 -5.94 1.42
N LEU A 91 4.06 -6.84 2.32
CA LEU A 91 4.30 -8.27 2.16
C LEU A 91 3.08 -9.10 2.54
N THR A 92 2.89 -10.20 1.81
CA THR A 92 1.85 -11.20 2.05
C THR A 92 2.50 -12.49 2.55
N GLY A 93 1.72 -13.57 2.65
CA GLY A 93 2.27 -14.91 2.94
C GLY A 93 3.22 -15.43 1.87
N ASP A 94 3.16 -14.87 0.65
CA ASP A 94 3.93 -15.31 -0.51
C ASP A 94 5.22 -14.50 -0.72
N GLY A 95 5.41 -13.41 0.04
CA GLY A 95 6.59 -12.55 -0.04
C GLY A 95 6.25 -11.06 -0.17
N ILE A 96 7.25 -10.27 -0.56
CA ILE A 96 7.10 -8.83 -0.81
C ILE A 96 6.30 -8.63 -2.10
N VAL A 97 5.21 -7.88 -2.01
CA VAL A 97 4.37 -7.50 -3.16
C VAL A 97 4.66 -6.09 -3.64
N SER A 98 5.16 -5.23 -2.75
CA SER A 98 5.56 -3.87 -3.09
C SER A 98 6.60 -3.37 -2.08
N GLU A 99 7.64 -2.72 -2.57
CA GLU A 99 8.57 -1.94 -1.74
C GLU A 99 9.06 -0.73 -2.53
N GLY A 100 9.46 0.31 -1.82
CA GLY A 100 9.99 1.51 -2.45
C GLY A 100 10.34 2.59 -1.46
N GLY A 101 10.96 3.64 -1.98
CA GLY A 101 11.21 4.87 -1.24
C GLY A 101 11.11 6.08 -2.16
N GLU A 102 10.68 7.20 -1.61
CA GLU A 102 10.56 8.45 -2.36
C GLU A 102 10.87 9.67 -1.49
N ARG A 103 11.47 10.71 -2.11
CA ARG A 103 11.71 11.99 -1.44
C ARG A 103 10.40 12.74 -1.25
N ILE A 104 10.23 13.34 -0.08
CA ILE A 104 9.07 14.15 0.29
C ILE A 104 9.41 15.63 0.50
N GLY A 105 10.58 16.05 0.01
CA GLY A 105 11.05 17.43 0.12
C GLY A 105 11.68 17.72 1.48
N THR A 106 11.17 18.73 2.21
CA THR A 106 11.69 19.11 3.53
C THR A 106 10.63 18.82 4.61
N ALA A 107 10.99 18.01 5.60
CA ALA A 107 10.11 17.63 6.69
C ALA A 107 10.86 17.52 8.03
N THR A 108 10.13 17.43 9.13
CA THR A 108 10.64 16.94 10.41
C THR A 108 10.63 15.41 10.42
N ASN A 109 11.35 14.78 11.37
CA ASN A 109 11.33 13.32 11.47
C ASN A 109 9.91 12.77 11.68
N ASN A 110 9.17 13.35 12.63
CA ASN A 110 7.79 12.95 12.92
C ASN A 110 6.85 13.13 11.72
N ARG A 111 7.08 14.16 10.90
CA ARG A 111 6.30 14.36 9.68
C ARG A 111 6.64 13.30 8.65
N ALA A 112 7.93 13.00 8.43
CA ALA A 112 8.36 11.95 7.51
C ALA A 112 7.77 10.58 7.88
N GLU A 113 7.74 10.24 9.16
CA GLU A 113 7.12 9.02 9.70
C GLU A 113 5.62 8.93 9.36
N TYR A 114 4.87 10.01 9.56
CA TYR A 114 3.46 10.05 9.17
C TYR A 114 3.25 9.95 7.65
N GLU A 115 4.09 10.61 6.86
CA GLU A 115 4.05 10.51 5.40
C GLU A 115 4.36 9.08 4.94
N GLY A 116 5.30 8.39 5.59
CA GLY A 116 5.62 6.99 5.32
C GLY A 116 4.44 6.07 5.58
N LEU A 117 3.75 6.25 6.71
CA LEU A 117 2.52 5.51 6.99
C LEU A 117 1.44 5.78 5.93
N ILE A 118 1.18 7.05 5.61
CA ILE A 118 0.16 7.45 4.64
C ILE A 118 0.46 6.83 3.28
N LYS A 119 1.71 6.94 2.82
CA LYS A 119 2.15 6.37 1.54
C LYS A 119 1.96 4.85 1.52
N ALA A 120 2.39 4.16 2.57
CA ALA A 120 2.27 2.71 2.64
C ALA A 120 0.81 2.25 2.66
N LEU A 121 -0.09 3.00 3.32
CA LEU A 121 -1.54 2.72 3.29
C LEU A 121 -2.16 2.98 1.92
N GLU A 122 -1.76 4.05 1.23
CA GLU A 122 -2.22 4.33 -0.13
C GLU A 122 -1.80 3.25 -1.11
N VAL A 123 -0.54 2.79 -1.01
CA VAL A 123 -0.06 1.67 -1.83
C VAL A 123 -0.82 0.39 -1.46
N ALA A 124 -1.01 0.06 -0.19
CA ALA A 124 -1.76 -1.14 0.20
C ALA A 124 -3.22 -1.12 -0.31
N ALA A 125 -3.87 0.03 -0.28
CA ALA A 125 -5.22 0.20 -0.81
C ALA A 125 -5.27 0.01 -2.33
N ASP A 126 -4.26 0.47 -3.07
CA ASP A 126 -4.18 0.30 -4.53
C ASP A 126 -3.95 -1.17 -4.96
N TYR A 127 -3.37 -1.99 -4.09
CA TYR A 127 -3.29 -3.45 -4.28
C TYR A 127 -4.58 -4.18 -3.88
N GLY A 128 -5.58 -3.48 -3.32
CA GLY A 128 -6.86 -4.07 -2.93
C GLY A 128 -6.86 -4.85 -1.63
N PHE A 129 -5.87 -4.63 -0.74
CA PHE A 129 -5.84 -5.34 0.54
C PHE A 129 -7.03 -4.96 1.43
N GLU A 130 -7.69 -5.95 2.03
CA GLU A 130 -8.81 -5.75 2.95
C GLU A 130 -8.38 -5.83 4.43
N GLU A 131 -7.37 -6.65 4.75
CA GLU A 131 -6.75 -6.70 6.09
C GLU A 131 -5.31 -6.18 6.04
N VAL A 132 -4.99 -5.20 6.89
CA VAL A 132 -3.62 -4.69 7.02
C VAL A 132 -3.07 -4.78 8.44
N ARG A 133 -1.83 -5.26 8.56
CA ARG A 133 -1.08 -5.36 9.82
C ARG A 133 0.16 -4.49 9.75
N ILE A 134 0.07 -3.33 10.38
CA ILE A 134 1.08 -2.29 10.30
C ILE A 134 2.08 -2.46 11.44
N ARG A 135 3.37 -2.35 11.10
CA ARG A 135 4.48 -2.40 12.05
C ARG A 135 5.31 -1.13 11.91
N SER A 136 5.64 -0.54 13.04
CA SER A 136 6.46 0.67 13.12
C SER A 136 7.35 0.60 14.35
N ASP A 137 8.57 1.10 14.27
CA ASP A 137 9.47 1.29 15.40
C ASP A 137 9.26 2.63 16.13
N SER A 138 8.34 3.47 15.65
CA SER A 138 7.92 4.71 16.30
C SER A 138 6.77 4.49 17.28
N GLU A 139 7.09 4.22 18.56
CA GLU A 139 6.07 4.02 19.61
C GLU A 139 5.12 5.23 19.72
N LEU A 140 5.63 6.45 19.51
CA LEU A 140 4.83 7.67 19.51
C LEU A 140 3.75 7.64 18.41
N LEU A 141 4.12 7.28 17.19
CA LEU A 141 3.18 7.20 16.06
C LEU A 141 2.14 6.12 16.31
N VAL A 142 2.57 4.92 16.74
CA VAL A 142 1.67 3.80 17.08
C VAL A 142 0.61 4.24 18.09
N LYS A 143 1.02 4.87 19.19
CA LYS A 143 0.10 5.35 20.24
C LYS A 143 -0.83 6.46 19.74
N GLN A 144 -0.36 7.33 18.86
CA GLN A 144 -1.20 8.38 18.28
C GLN A 144 -2.26 7.83 17.32
N ILE A 145 -1.91 6.88 16.45
CA ILE A 145 -2.86 6.22 15.52
C ILE A 145 -3.91 5.42 16.28
N ARG A 146 -3.52 4.72 17.34
CA ARG A 146 -4.45 4.03 18.26
C ARG A 146 -5.34 4.98 19.05
N GLY A 147 -4.99 6.28 19.10
CA GLY A 147 -5.73 7.29 19.86
C GLY A 147 -5.43 7.27 21.37
N GLU A 148 -4.39 6.54 21.78
CA GLU A 148 -3.90 6.53 23.16
C GLU A 148 -3.26 7.87 23.51
N TRP A 149 -2.51 8.45 22.56
CA TRP A 149 -1.86 9.75 22.70
C TRP A 149 -2.39 10.78 21.71
N ASN A 150 -2.35 12.05 22.11
CA ASN A 150 -2.64 13.19 21.26
C ASN A 150 -1.38 14.01 21.01
N THR A 151 -1.35 14.70 19.88
CA THR A 151 -0.36 15.73 19.57
C THR A 151 -1.01 17.12 19.63
N ASN A 152 -0.26 18.14 20.03
CA ASN A 152 -0.68 19.53 19.95
C ASN A 152 -0.30 20.20 18.62
N ASP A 153 0.57 19.55 17.85
CA ASP A 153 0.98 20.02 16.53
C ASP A 153 -0.18 19.87 15.53
N PRO A 154 -0.69 20.98 14.94
CA PRO A 154 -1.76 20.93 13.96
C PRO A 154 -1.43 20.12 12.71
N ASP A 155 -0.19 20.15 12.21
CA ASP A 155 0.23 19.40 11.00
C ASP A 155 0.20 17.90 11.27
N LEU A 156 0.70 17.46 12.44
CA LEU A 156 0.62 16.05 12.82
C LEU A 156 -0.82 15.59 13.10
N ARG A 157 -1.71 16.49 13.55
CA ARG A 157 -3.14 16.17 13.69
C ARG A 157 -3.79 15.91 12.34
N GLU A 158 -3.52 16.75 11.35
CA GLU A 158 -4.04 16.59 9.98
C GLU A 158 -3.59 15.25 9.37
N ARG A 159 -2.31 14.92 9.53
CA ARG A 159 -1.76 13.63 9.08
C ARG A 159 -2.39 12.44 9.76
N ARG A 160 -2.60 12.53 11.07
CA ARG A 160 -3.32 11.50 11.83
C ARG A 160 -4.74 11.32 11.33
N VAL A 161 -5.45 12.40 11.00
CA VAL A 161 -6.78 12.32 10.40
C VAL A 161 -6.70 11.60 9.05
N ARG A 162 -5.80 12.03 8.16
CA ARG A 162 -5.62 11.40 6.84
C ARG A 162 -5.29 9.91 6.94
N ALA A 163 -4.35 9.52 7.79
CA ALA A 163 -4.00 8.12 8.01
C ALA A 163 -5.20 7.32 8.52
N ARG A 164 -5.99 7.87 9.44
CA ARG A 164 -7.20 7.21 9.95
C ARG A 164 -8.31 7.11 8.91
N GLU A 165 -8.47 8.10 8.04
CA GLU A 165 -9.40 8.04 6.92
C GLU A 165 -9.02 6.91 5.97
N LEU A 166 -7.75 6.78 5.60
CA LEU A 166 -7.26 5.65 4.80
C LEU A 166 -7.52 4.31 5.49
N LEU A 167 -7.30 4.22 6.80
CA LEU A 167 -7.58 3.02 7.58
C LEU A 167 -9.07 2.61 7.54
N THR A 168 -10.00 3.52 7.29
CA THR A 168 -11.43 3.17 7.16
C THR A 168 -11.76 2.43 5.86
N GLY A 169 -10.88 2.47 4.86
CA GLY A 169 -11.04 1.73 3.62
C GLY A 169 -10.74 0.23 3.75
N PHE A 170 -10.06 -0.18 4.82
CA PHE A 170 -9.73 -1.58 5.09
C PHE A 170 -10.84 -2.23 5.92
N GLY A 171 -11.22 -3.46 5.58
CA GLY A 171 -12.17 -4.26 6.36
C GLY A 171 -11.67 -4.54 7.79
N SER A 172 -10.35 -4.68 7.96
CA SER A 172 -9.73 -4.68 9.28
C SER A 172 -8.29 -4.18 9.26
N TRP A 173 -7.85 -3.58 10.37
CA TRP A 173 -6.48 -3.12 10.51
C TRP A 173 -5.96 -3.30 11.94
N SER A 174 -4.65 -3.44 12.05
CA SER A 174 -3.92 -3.34 13.32
C SER A 174 -2.63 -2.58 13.12
N ILE A 175 -2.14 -1.93 14.17
CA ILE A 175 -0.82 -1.30 14.20
C ILE A 175 -0.12 -1.72 15.48
N GLU A 176 1.14 -2.15 15.40
CA GLU A 176 1.97 -2.54 16.55
C GLU A 176 3.36 -1.92 16.51
N HIS A 177 3.91 -1.66 17.69
CA HIS A 177 5.29 -1.24 17.83
C HIS A 177 6.22 -2.44 17.73
N VAL A 178 7.29 -2.33 16.94
CA VAL A 178 8.34 -3.36 16.78
C VAL A 178 9.73 -2.76 17.01
N PRO A 179 10.73 -3.57 17.40
CA PRO A 179 12.12 -3.12 17.41
C PRO A 179 12.59 -2.67 16.01
N ARG A 180 13.50 -1.69 15.95
CA ARG A 180 14.02 -1.11 14.69
C ARG A 180 14.65 -2.15 13.77
N GLU A 181 15.25 -3.20 14.33
CA GLU A 181 15.83 -4.31 13.56
C GLU A 181 14.79 -5.07 12.73
N LEU A 182 13.50 -5.00 13.11
CA LEU A 182 12.42 -5.57 12.31
C LEU A 182 11.90 -4.61 11.24
N ASN A 183 12.30 -3.34 11.26
CA ASN A 183 11.91 -2.30 10.29
C ASN A 183 13.08 -1.88 9.38
N GLU A 184 14.22 -2.57 9.44
CA GLU A 184 15.47 -2.23 8.75
C GLU A 184 15.28 -1.98 7.25
N ARG A 185 14.48 -2.83 6.57
CA ARG A 185 14.25 -2.67 5.13
C ARG A 185 13.54 -1.36 4.77
N ALA A 186 12.58 -0.91 5.57
CA ALA A 186 11.88 0.34 5.31
C ALA A 186 12.77 1.56 5.60
N ASP A 187 13.59 1.50 6.66
CA ASP A 187 14.61 2.51 7.00
C ASP A 187 15.66 2.61 5.88
N GLU A 188 16.17 1.49 5.38
CA GLU A 188 17.08 1.44 4.23
C GLU A 188 16.49 2.15 3.01
N LEU A 189 15.26 1.79 2.62
CA LEU A 189 14.59 2.39 1.46
C LEU A 189 14.37 3.90 1.61
N ALA A 190 14.06 4.37 2.81
CA ALA A 190 13.92 5.79 3.09
C ALA A 190 15.26 6.54 2.97
N ASN A 191 16.35 5.96 3.49
CA ASN A 191 17.68 6.56 3.39
C ASN A 191 18.25 6.50 1.97
N ASP A 192 18.05 5.39 1.25
CA ASP A 192 18.47 5.24 -0.15
C ASP A 192 17.79 6.30 -1.04
N ALA A 193 16.52 6.62 -0.79
CA ALA A 193 15.82 7.69 -1.49
C ALA A 193 16.41 9.08 -1.21
N LEU A 194 17.06 9.30 -0.06
CA LEU A 194 17.78 10.53 0.28
C LEU A 194 19.19 10.58 -0.31
N ASP A 195 19.82 9.45 -0.57
CA ASP A 195 21.23 9.40 -0.96
C ASP A 195 21.44 9.31 -2.48
N ASN A 196 20.44 8.80 -3.22
CA ASN A 196 20.46 8.76 -4.68
C ASN A 196 19.92 10.09 -5.27
N ASP A 197 20.82 11.03 -5.55
CA ASP A 197 20.60 12.25 -6.36
C ASP A 197 21.29 12.15 -7.74
#